data_AF-A0A820P0P8-F1
#
_entry.id   AF-A0A820P0P8-F1
#
_cell.length_a   1.000
_cell.length_b   1.000
_cell.length_c   1.000
_cell.angle_alpha   90.00
_cell.angle_beta   90.00
_cell.angle_gamma   90.00
#
_symmetry.space_group_name_H-M   'P 1'
#
loop_
_entity.id
_entity.type
_entity.pdbx_description
1 polymer ?
#
loop_
_entity_poly.entity_id
_entity_poly.type
_entity_poly.pdbx_seq_one_letter_code
_entity_poly.pdbx_strand_id
1 'polypeptide(L)'
;SLIEECFTLGSHDSWITIFPLLRFIPTQSLRGNYKQFSKNFKEIFKFAKKLVENHDENIDETKDYIDEYLKQANIDKKLNKLDSTFDMDQLITSITNLFIGGTETTSTTLRWAFVYMIENPQILNNVQQEIDNYMNNNKQHNLFIHMEDKEYLPYTLATIFEIQRCGNIATLGGSTLH
;
A
#
# COMPACT_ATOMS: atom_id res chain seq x y z
N SER A 1 -8.82 -4.08 -9.02
CA SER A 1 -9.37 -4.17 -7.64
C SER A 1 -10.19 -2.90 -7.34
N LEU A 2 -10.96 -2.83 -6.23
CA LEU A 2 -11.66 -1.57 -5.83
C LEU A 2 -10.69 -0.39 -5.65
N ILE A 3 -9.47 -0.68 -5.18
CA ILE A 3 -8.39 0.30 -4.98
C ILE A 3 -7.86 0.78 -6.34
N GLU A 4 -7.59 -0.13 -7.27
CA GLU A 4 -7.16 0.18 -8.65
C GLU A 4 -8.23 1.00 -9.40
N GLU A 5 -9.51 0.68 -9.21
CA GLU A 5 -10.62 1.47 -9.78
C GLU A 5 -10.67 2.88 -9.16
N CYS A 6 -10.40 3.03 -7.86
CA CYS A 6 -10.26 4.34 -7.23
C CYS A 6 -9.05 5.13 -7.79
N PHE A 7 -7.92 4.49 -8.03
CA PHE A 7 -6.73 5.13 -8.62
C PHE A 7 -6.97 5.59 -10.06
N THR A 8 -7.60 4.75 -10.88
CA THR A 8 -7.92 5.06 -12.27
C THR A 8 -8.99 6.14 -12.38
N LEU A 9 -10.06 6.07 -11.59
CA LEU A 9 -11.08 7.13 -11.58
C LEU A 9 -10.53 8.44 -10.98
N GLY A 10 -9.70 8.36 -9.94
CA GLY A 10 -9.05 9.52 -9.33
C GLY A 10 -8.03 10.22 -10.24
N SER A 11 -7.33 9.47 -11.10
CA SER A 11 -6.40 10.04 -12.09
C SER A 11 -7.12 10.61 -13.31
N HIS A 12 -8.16 9.93 -13.82
CA HIS A 12 -8.96 10.42 -14.95
C HIS A 12 -9.85 11.63 -14.57
N ASP A 13 -10.34 11.71 -13.33
CA ASP A 13 -11.13 12.84 -12.83
C ASP A 13 -10.30 13.86 -12.03
N SER A 14 -8.96 13.72 -11.96
CA SER A 14 -8.07 14.65 -11.24
C SER A 14 -8.28 16.10 -11.65
N TRP A 15 -8.71 16.35 -12.88
CA TRP A 15 -9.02 17.69 -13.35
C TRP A 15 -10.10 18.39 -12.51
N ILE A 16 -11.11 17.70 -11.98
CA ILE A 16 -12.15 18.33 -11.14
C ILE A 16 -11.60 18.68 -9.75
N THR A 17 -10.71 17.85 -9.23
CA THR A 17 -10.01 18.08 -7.95
C THR A 17 -9.01 19.24 -8.07
N ILE A 18 -8.32 19.35 -9.21
CA ILE A 18 -7.34 20.42 -9.50
C ILE A 18 -8.06 21.73 -9.91
N PHE A 19 -9.16 21.64 -10.66
CA PHE A 19 -9.95 22.77 -11.15
C PHE A 19 -11.42 22.64 -10.69
N PRO A 20 -11.77 23.17 -9.52
CA PRO A 20 -13.13 23.12 -8.96
C PRO A 20 -14.23 23.65 -9.90
N LEU A 21 -13.86 24.54 -10.84
CA LEU A 21 -14.76 25.11 -11.85
C LEU A 21 -15.31 24.06 -12.83
N LEU A 22 -14.60 22.95 -13.06
CA LEU A 22 -15.07 21.87 -13.95
C LEU A 22 -16.28 21.11 -13.39
N ARG A 23 -16.59 21.25 -12.10
CA ARG A 23 -17.82 20.72 -11.48
C ARG A 23 -19.11 21.28 -12.12
N PHE A 24 -19.05 22.48 -12.70
CA PHE A 24 -20.19 23.14 -13.32
C PHE A 24 -20.42 22.73 -14.78
N ILE A 25 -19.49 22.01 -15.41
CA ILE A 25 -19.62 21.52 -16.78
C ILE A 25 -20.43 20.21 -16.77
N PRO A 26 -21.53 20.10 -17.52
CA PRO A 26 -22.39 18.91 -17.53
C PRO A 26 -21.84 17.82 -18.47
N THR A 27 -20.62 17.34 -18.23
CA THR A 27 -20.09 16.14 -18.88
C THR A 27 -20.61 14.90 -18.16
N GLN A 28 -21.48 14.14 -18.83
CA GLN A 28 -22.13 12.94 -18.28
C GLN A 28 -21.11 11.86 -17.84
N SER A 29 -19.96 11.73 -18.51
CA SER A 29 -18.92 10.77 -18.12
C SER A 29 -18.27 11.14 -16.78
N LEU A 30 -17.88 12.41 -16.57
CA LEU A 30 -17.25 12.87 -15.32
C LEU A 30 -18.18 12.73 -14.11
N ARG A 31 -19.48 12.97 -14.27
CA ARG A 31 -20.45 12.75 -13.17
C ARG A 31 -20.62 11.27 -12.84
N GLY A 32 -20.57 10.39 -13.84
CA GLY A 32 -20.65 8.94 -13.66
C GLY A 32 -19.42 8.40 -12.92
N ASN A 33 -18.23 8.79 -13.38
CA ASN A 33 -16.95 8.41 -12.79
C ASN A 33 -16.82 8.89 -11.35
N TYR A 34 -17.13 10.17 -11.06
CA TYR A 34 -17.12 10.69 -9.69
C TYR A 34 -18.09 9.95 -8.76
N LYS A 35 -19.29 9.61 -9.25
CA LYS A 35 -20.29 8.85 -8.46
C LYS A 35 -19.77 7.45 -8.14
N GLN A 36 -19.13 6.78 -9.10
CA GLN A 36 -18.53 5.47 -8.92
C GLN A 36 -17.32 5.53 -7.97
N PHE A 37 -16.43 6.52 -8.13
CA PHE A 37 -15.32 6.78 -7.23
C PHE A 37 -15.81 6.99 -5.79
N SER A 38 -16.81 7.87 -5.59
CA SER A 38 -17.38 8.12 -4.26
C SER A 38 -17.97 6.85 -3.63
N LYS A 39 -18.61 5.99 -4.43
CA LYS A 39 -19.14 4.70 -3.96
C LYS A 39 -18.01 3.76 -3.53
N ASN A 40 -16.99 3.61 -4.35
CA ASN A 40 -15.85 2.74 -4.07
C ASN A 40 -15.06 3.22 -2.84
N PHE A 41 -14.81 4.52 -2.76
CA PHE A 41 -14.13 5.14 -1.62
C PHE A 41 -14.92 4.94 -0.31
N LYS A 42 -16.25 5.02 -0.36
CA LYS A 42 -17.11 4.70 0.80
C LYS A 42 -16.97 3.25 1.26
N GLU A 43 -16.87 2.30 0.34
CA GLU A 43 -16.66 0.89 0.71
C GLU A 43 -15.27 0.66 1.33
N ILE A 44 -14.22 1.29 0.80
CA ILE A 44 -12.87 1.24 1.39
C ILE A 44 -12.88 1.85 2.80
N PHE A 45 -13.50 3.01 2.97
CA PHE A 45 -13.60 3.67 4.27
C PHE A 45 -14.40 2.84 5.27
N LYS A 46 -15.50 2.22 4.82
CA LYS A 46 -16.31 1.29 5.64
C LYS A 46 -15.50 0.07 6.07
N PHE A 47 -14.68 -0.48 5.19
CA PHE A 47 -13.75 -1.56 5.53
C PHE A 47 -12.74 -1.12 6.58
N ALA A 48 -12.07 0.02 6.39
CA ALA A 48 -11.11 0.56 7.36
C ALA A 48 -11.76 0.82 8.73
N LYS A 49 -12.97 1.39 8.74
CA LYS A 49 -13.75 1.60 9.95
C LYS A 49 -14.06 0.29 10.68
N LYS A 50 -14.54 -0.72 9.96
CA LYS A 50 -14.83 -2.04 10.54
C LYS A 50 -13.56 -2.70 11.10
N LEU A 51 -12.42 -2.52 10.44
CA LEU A 51 -11.14 -3.02 10.92
C LEU A 51 -10.80 -2.38 12.27
N VAL A 52 -10.86 -1.06 12.37
CA VAL A 52 -10.61 -0.31 13.61
C VAL A 52 -11.59 -0.71 14.73
N GLU A 53 -12.89 -0.84 14.42
CA GLU A 53 -13.92 -1.25 15.40
C GLU A 53 -13.70 -2.65 15.98
N ASN A 54 -12.95 -3.54 15.31
CA ASN A 54 -12.63 -4.86 15.83
C ASN A 54 -11.46 -4.86 16.83
N HIS A 55 -10.77 -3.74 17.01
CA HIS A 55 -9.67 -3.62 17.96
C HIS A 55 -10.20 -3.08 19.30
N ASP A 56 -9.66 -3.58 20.39
CA ASP A 56 -10.03 -3.16 21.75
C ASP A 56 -9.01 -2.16 22.27
N GLU A 57 -9.50 -1.06 22.82
CA GLU A 57 -8.70 0.01 23.43
C GLU A 57 -7.88 -0.46 24.66
N ASN A 58 -8.20 -1.62 25.23
CA ASN A 58 -7.61 -2.16 26.45
C ASN A 58 -6.60 -3.30 26.22
N ILE A 59 -6.08 -3.44 25.01
CA ILE A 59 -5.10 -4.47 24.68
C ILE A 59 -3.73 -4.11 25.32
N ASP A 60 -3.23 -4.99 26.18
CA ASP A 60 -1.92 -4.83 26.84
C ASP A 60 -0.74 -5.17 25.90
N GLU A 61 -0.99 -6.06 24.93
CA GLU A 61 -0.04 -6.52 23.92
C GLU A 61 -0.42 -6.04 22.52
N THR A 62 0.30 -5.03 22.02
CA THR A 62 0.06 -4.40 20.71
C THR A 62 0.42 -5.35 19.57
N LYS A 63 -0.57 -5.74 18.75
CA LYS A 63 -0.38 -6.70 17.66
C LYS A 63 -0.08 -6.02 16.34
N ASP A 64 -0.63 -4.83 16.13
CA ASP A 64 -0.47 -4.08 14.90
C ASP A 64 -0.53 -2.56 15.14
N TYR A 65 -0.47 -1.83 14.02
CA TYR A 65 -0.49 -0.37 14.01
C TYR A 65 -1.76 0.24 14.63
N ILE A 66 -2.91 -0.44 14.56
CA ILE A 66 -4.18 0.06 15.14
C ILE A 66 -4.07 0.04 16.66
N ASP A 67 -3.62 -1.06 17.23
CA ASP A 67 -3.44 -1.20 18.69
C ASP A 67 -2.49 -0.13 19.24
N GLU A 68 -1.34 0.08 18.57
CA GLU A 68 -0.36 1.08 18.98
C GLU A 68 -0.94 2.51 18.90
N TYR A 69 -1.73 2.80 17.86
CA TYR A 69 -2.38 4.10 17.72
C TYR A 69 -3.41 4.32 18.84
N LEU A 70 -4.25 3.32 19.14
CA LEU A 70 -5.26 3.41 20.20
C LEU A 70 -4.61 3.57 21.58
N LYS A 71 -3.50 2.86 21.83
CA LYS A 71 -2.71 3.00 23.06
C LYS A 71 -2.17 4.42 23.21
N GLN A 72 -1.59 5.00 22.15
CA GLN A 72 -1.11 6.37 22.18
C GLN A 72 -2.24 7.38 22.37
N ALA A 73 -3.39 7.19 21.69
CA ALA A 73 -4.58 8.02 21.87
C ALA A 73 -5.07 8.01 23.32
N ASN A 74 -5.06 6.85 23.97
CA ASN A 74 -5.44 6.69 25.37
C ASN A 74 -4.45 7.36 26.33
N ILE A 75 -3.15 7.34 26.03
CA ILE A 75 -2.13 8.08 26.80
C ILE A 75 -2.38 9.59 26.69
N ASP A 76 -2.56 10.12 25.48
CA ASP A 76 -2.80 11.55 25.26
C ASP A 76 -4.08 12.03 25.97
N LYS A 77 -5.13 11.20 25.97
CA LYS A 77 -6.38 11.43 26.71
C LYS A 77 -6.16 11.45 28.22
N LYS A 78 -5.41 10.49 28.79
CA LYS A 78 -5.09 10.45 30.23
C LYS A 78 -4.27 11.66 30.67
N LEU A 79 -3.42 12.19 29.80
CA LEU A 79 -2.60 13.38 30.06
C LEU A 79 -3.34 14.71 29.81
N ASN A 80 -4.62 14.67 29.38
CA ASN A 80 -5.40 15.86 28.99
C ASN A 80 -4.67 16.77 28.00
N LYS A 81 -3.96 16.16 27.04
CA LYS A 81 -3.20 16.89 26.03
C LYS A 81 -4.14 17.57 25.05
N LEU A 82 -4.21 18.91 25.13
CA LEU A 82 -5.12 19.73 24.33
C LEU A 82 -4.79 19.71 22.83
N ASP A 83 -3.53 19.48 22.47
CA ASP A 83 -3.04 19.44 21.09
C ASP A 83 -2.86 18.00 20.57
N SER A 84 -3.65 17.05 21.08
CA SER A 84 -3.61 15.67 20.56
C SER A 84 -4.10 15.62 19.12
N THR A 85 -3.33 14.96 18.26
CA THR A 85 -3.71 14.64 16.87
C THR A 85 -4.19 13.20 16.73
N PHE A 86 -4.23 12.45 17.84
CA PHE A 86 -4.69 11.08 17.89
C PHE A 86 -6.20 11.04 18.08
N ASP A 87 -6.93 11.00 16.96
CA ASP A 87 -8.38 10.84 16.92
C ASP A 87 -8.79 9.70 15.99
N MET A 88 -10.04 9.24 16.15
CA MET A 88 -10.54 8.07 15.42
C MET A 88 -10.69 8.31 13.92
N ASP A 89 -11.01 9.53 13.49
CA ASP A 89 -11.16 9.85 12.07
C ASP A 89 -9.79 9.88 11.39
N GLN A 90 -8.75 10.37 12.09
CA GLN A 90 -7.36 10.31 11.65
C GLN A 90 -6.85 8.87 11.57
N LEU A 91 -7.19 8.02 12.54
CA LEU A 91 -6.86 6.60 12.49
C LEU A 91 -7.48 5.92 11.25
N ILE A 92 -8.78 6.07 11.02
CA ILE A 92 -9.45 5.48 9.85
C ILE A 92 -8.85 6.02 8.54
N THR A 93 -8.54 7.31 8.49
CA THR A 93 -7.90 7.94 7.33
C THR A 93 -6.49 7.39 7.10
N SER A 94 -5.69 7.25 8.16
CA SER A 94 -4.34 6.68 8.10
C SER A 94 -4.35 5.24 7.59
N ILE A 95 -5.25 4.41 8.13
CA ILE A 95 -5.46 3.03 7.68
C ILE A 95 -5.87 2.99 6.21
N THR A 96 -6.82 3.84 5.81
CA THR A 96 -7.27 3.95 4.41
C THR A 96 -6.10 4.30 3.49
N ASN A 97 -5.27 5.28 3.87
CA ASN A 97 -4.08 5.68 3.11
C ASN A 97 -3.05 4.55 3.01
N LEU A 98 -2.81 3.83 4.10
CA LEU A 98 -1.86 2.71 4.12
C LEU A 98 -2.30 1.57 3.18
N PHE A 99 -3.59 1.20 3.22
CA PHE A 99 -4.12 0.17 2.33
C PHE A 99 -4.10 0.58 0.85
N ILE A 100 -4.51 1.81 0.55
CA ILE A 100 -4.50 2.35 -0.81
C ILE A 100 -3.06 2.43 -1.35
N GLY A 101 -2.17 3.08 -0.60
CA GLY A 101 -0.78 3.26 -1.00
C GLY A 101 0.00 1.94 -1.09
N GLY A 102 -0.23 1.02 -0.16
CA GLY A 102 0.49 -0.26 -0.13
C GLY A 102 0.02 -1.26 -1.17
N THR A 103 -1.30 -1.40 -1.38
CA THR A 103 -1.84 -2.49 -2.23
C THR A 103 -1.50 -2.26 -3.71
N GLU A 104 -1.70 -1.05 -4.21
CA GLU A 104 -1.49 -0.75 -5.64
C GLU A 104 0.00 -0.80 -6.01
N THR A 105 0.85 -0.21 -5.18
CA THR A 105 2.30 -0.15 -5.43
C THR A 105 2.95 -1.53 -5.37
N THR A 106 2.60 -2.34 -4.36
CA THR A 106 3.16 -3.70 -4.20
C THR A 106 2.66 -4.64 -5.28
N SER A 107 1.37 -4.61 -5.63
CA SER A 107 0.83 -5.44 -6.72
C SER A 107 1.44 -5.08 -8.08
N THR A 108 1.64 -3.79 -8.35
CA THR A 108 2.34 -3.31 -9.55
C THR A 108 3.79 -3.76 -9.57
N THR A 109 4.50 -3.68 -8.44
CA THR A 109 5.88 -4.17 -8.31
C THR A 109 5.96 -5.66 -8.62
N LEU A 110 5.07 -6.47 -8.04
CA LEU A 110 5.03 -7.92 -8.28
C LEU A 110 4.71 -8.24 -9.74
N ARG A 111 3.81 -7.49 -10.38
CA ARG A 111 3.51 -7.65 -11.80
C ARG A 111 4.75 -7.43 -12.65
N TRP A 112 5.50 -6.35 -12.42
CA TRP A 112 6.77 -6.10 -13.12
C TRP A 112 7.82 -7.15 -12.80
N ALA A 113 7.90 -7.59 -11.55
CA ALA A 113 8.81 -8.66 -11.14
C ALA A 113 8.59 -9.93 -11.97
N PHE A 114 7.33 -10.36 -12.13
CA PHE A 114 7.01 -11.54 -12.96
C PHE A 114 7.37 -11.33 -14.43
N VAL A 115 7.05 -10.16 -15.01
CA VAL A 115 7.40 -9.86 -16.41
C VAL A 115 8.91 -9.95 -16.63
N TYR A 116 9.69 -9.23 -15.81
CA TYR A 116 11.15 -9.22 -15.95
C TYR A 116 11.79 -10.58 -15.71
N MET A 117 11.27 -11.38 -14.77
CA MET A 117 11.77 -12.73 -14.53
C MET A 117 11.43 -13.71 -15.67
N ILE A 118 10.24 -13.61 -16.27
CA ILE A 118 9.85 -14.45 -17.42
C ILE A 118 10.69 -14.11 -18.65
N GLU A 119 10.96 -12.83 -18.90
CA GLU A 119 11.78 -12.39 -20.03
C GLU A 119 13.28 -12.68 -19.84
N ASN A 120 13.73 -12.83 -18.59
CA ASN A 120 15.12 -13.10 -18.25
C ASN A 120 15.25 -14.38 -17.38
N PRO A 121 15.04 -15.59 -17.95
CA PRO A 121 15.09 -16.83 -17.18
C PRO A 121 16.41 -17.07 -16.45
N GLN A 122 17.51 -16.52 -16.97
CA GLN A 122 18.81 -16.62 -16.32
C GLN A 122 18.84 -15.88 -14.98
N ILE A 123 18.21 -14.70 -14.88
CA ILE A 123 18.11 -13.95 -13.62
C ILE A 123 17.24 -14.72 -12.62
N LEU A 124 16.10 -15.24 -13.07
CA LEU A 124 15.23 -16.09 -12.25
C LEU A 124 15.99 -17.30 -11.67
N ASN A 125 16.76 -18.00 -12.50
CA ASN A 125 17.56 -19.15 -12.07
C ASN A 125 18.62 -18.75 -11.03
N ASN A 126 19.29 -17.61 -11.21
CA ASN A 126 20.29 -17.16 -10.25
C ASN A 126 19.67 -16.75 -8.90
N VAL A 127 18.51 -16.09 -8.91
CA VAL A 127 17.76 -15.77 -7.69
C VAL A 127 17.36 -17.05 -6.96
N GLN A 128 16.79 -18.03 -7.67
CA GLN A 128 16.44 -19.33 -7.10
C GLN A 128 17.67 -20.04 -6.52
N GLN A 129 18.77 -20.07 -7.26
CA GLN A 129 20.01 -20.69 -6.80
C GLN A 129 20.58 -20.01 -5.54
N GLU A 130 20.55 -18.68 -5.47
CA GLU A 130 20.98 -17.95 -4.27
C GLU A 130 20.13 -18.32 -3.06
N ILE A 131 18.80 -18.33 -3.22
CA ILE A 131 17.84 -18.71 -2.17
C ILE A 131 18.05 -20.17 -1.74
N ASP A 132 18.16 -21.11 -2.68
CA ASP A 132 18.35 -22.52 -2.39
C ASP A 132 19.67 -22.76 -1.64
N ASN A 133 20.74 -22.08 -2.05
CA ASN A 133 22.03 -22.15 -1.36
C ASN A 133 21.93 -21.59 0.06
N TYR A 134 21.23 -20.48 0.26
CA TYR A 134 20.99 -19.92 1.59
C TYR A 134 20.25 -20.91 2.49
N MET A 135 19.12 -21.45 2.01
CA MET A 135 18.26 -22.37 2.76
C MET A 135 18.97 -23.69 3.10
N ASN A 136 19.77 -24.22 2.18
CA ASN A 136 20.50 -25.49 2.40
C ASN A 136 21.66 -25.34 3.40
N ASN A 137 22.30 -24.17 3.44
CA ASN A 137 23.44 -23.91 4.33
C ASN A 137 22.99 -23.45 5.73
N ASN A 138 21.88 -22.72 5.84
CA ASN A 138 21.34 -22.24 7.11
C ASN A 138 20.32 -23.20 7.72
N LYS A 139 20.82 -24.37 8.17
CA LYS A 139 20.03 -25.40 8.89
C LYS A 139 19.31 -24.90 10.15
N GLN A 140 19.62 -23.69 10.63
CA GLN A 140 18.97 -23.06 11.79
C GLN A 140 17.67 -22.33 11.45
N HIS A 141 17.47 -21.91 10.20
CA HIS A 141 16.25 -21.22 9.76
C HIS A 141 15.31 -22.23 9.08
N ASN A 142 14.31 -22.68 9.85
CA ASN A 142 13.26 -23.57 9.40
C ASN A 142 12.45 -22.95 8.24
N LEU A 143 12.56 -23.51 7.03
CA LEU A 143 11.61 -23.41 5.91
C LEU A 143 11.22 -22.01 5.37
N PHE A 144 11.62 -20.91 6.01
CA PHE A 144 11.20 -19.55 5.67
C PHE A 144 12.37 -18.56 5.73
N ILE A 145 12.32 -17.57 4.84
CA ILE A 145 13.24 -16.44 4.81
C ILE A 145 12.66 -15.31 5.66
N HIS A 146 13.49 -14.73 6.51
CA HIS A 146 13.16 -13.59 7.36
C HIS A 146 13.85 -12.30 6.88
N MET A 147 13.48 -11.16 7.46
CA MET A 147 14.05 -9.86 7.04
C MET A 147 15.52 -9.72 7.41
N GLU A 148 15.94 -10.39 8.48
CA GLU A 148 17.33 -10.49 8.92
C GLU A 148 18.22 -11.19 7.88
N ASP A 149 17.63 -12.08 7.08
CA ASP A 149 18.36 -12.88 6.09
C ASP A 149 18.76 -12.07 4.85
N LYS A 150 18.25 -10.84 4.72
CA LYS A 150 18.46 -9.96 3.56
C LYS A 150 19.94 -9.72 3.26
N GLU A 151 20.80 -9.72 4.28
CA GLU A 151 22.25 -9.55 4.11
C GLU A 151 22.92 -10.72 3.38
N TYR A 152 22.30 -11.92 3.41
CA TYR A 152 22.79 -13.13 2.75
C TYR A 152 22.16 -13.37 1.37
N LEU A 153 21.25 -12.50 0.93
CA LEU A 153 20.56 -12.57 -0.36
C LEU A 153 20.84 -11.33 -1.24
N PRO A 154 22.10 -10.95 -1.47
CA PRO A 154 22.45 -9.72 -2.19
C PRO A 154 21.98 -9.70 -3.65
N TYR A 155 21.97 -10.85 -4.36
CA TYR A 155 21.53 -10.92 -5.75
C TYR A 155 20.01 -10.77 -5.87
N THR A 156 19.26 -11.43 -4.98
CA THR A 156 17.81 -11.30 -4.85
C THR A 156 17.44 -9.85 -4.55
N LEU A 157 18.15 -9.22 -3.61
CA LEU A 157 17.91 -7.83 -3.27
C LEU A 157 18.23 -6.87 -4.43
N ALA A 158 19.34 -7.07 -5.12
CA ALA A 158 19.70 -6.29 -6.31
C ALA A 158 18.65 -6.43 -7.41
N THR A 159 18.11 -7.64 -7.60
CA THR A 159 17.03 -7.90 -8.56
C THR A 159 15.75 -7.14 -8.19
N ILE A 160 15.34 -7.17 -6.92
CA ILE A 160 14.18 -6.41 -6.44
C ILE A 160 14.38 -4.90 -6.68
N PHE A 161 15.57 -4.37 -6.37
CA PHE A 161 15.85 -2.95 -6.58
C PHE A 161 15.84 -2.58 -8.07
N GLU A 162 16.35 -3.44 -8.94
CA GLU A 162 16.31 -3.19 -10.38
C GLU A 162 14.88 -3.25 -10.93
N ILE A 163 14.04 -4.16 -10.43
CA ILE A 163 12.61 -4.19 -10.73
C ILE A 163 11.94 -2.88 -10.29
N GLN A 164 12.27 -2.36 -9.11
CA GLN A 164 11.73 -1.08 -8.64
C GLN A 164 12.24 0.12 -9.42
N ARG A 165 13.48 0.07 -9.93
CA ARG A 165 14.08 1.11 -10.77
C ARG A 165 13.44 1.17 -12.15
N CYS A 166 13.15 -0.01 -12.73
CA CYS A 166 12.61 -0.13 -14.09
C CYS A 166 11.08 -0.10 -14.12
N GLY A 167 10.43 -0.65 -13.08
CA GLY A 167 8.99 -0.67 -12.93
C GLY A 167 8.46 0.72 -12.56
N ASN A 168 7.54 1.25 -13.36
CA ASN A 168 6.85 2.49 -13.02
C ASN A 168 5.80 2.22 -11.91
N ILE A 169 6.25 2.09 -10.67
CA ILE A 169 5.43 1.70 -9.50
C ILE A 169 4.57 2.87 -9.00
N ALA A 170 4.99 4.10 -9.26
CA ALA A 170 4.21 5.30 -9.00
C ALA A 170 4.17 6.17 -10.26
N THR A 171 3.04 6.11 -10.98
CA THR A 171 2.76 6.99 -12.13
C THR A 171 2.55 8.46 -11.74
N LEU A 172 2.89 8.87 -10.52
CA LEU A 172 2.78 10.24 -10.02
C LEU A 172 4.00 11.08 -10.40
N GLY A 173 4.31 11.05 -11.70
CA GLY A 173 5.43 11.78 -12.30
C GLY A 173 5.42 11.69 -13.83
N GLY A 174 4.27 11.80 -14.48
CA GLY A 174 4.22 11.85 -15.94
C GLY A 174 2.87 11.43 -16.49
N SER A 175 1.96 12.39 -16.63
CA SER A 175 0.93 12.34 -17.64
C SER A 175 1.56 12.04 -19.01
N THR A 176 1.13 10.94 -19.61
CA THR A 176 0.87 10.80 -21.05
C THR A 176 1.96 11.29 -22.01
N LEU A 177 2.83 10.38 -22.46
CA LEU A 177 3.28 10.36 -23.86
C LEU A 177 3.51 8.90 -24.31
N HIS A 178 2.42 8.24 -24.71
CA HIS A 178 2.40 7.42 -25.91
C HIS A 178 1.02 7.51 -26.55
#